data_AF-A0A377C4A1-F1
#
_entry.id   AF-A0A377C4A1-F1
#
_cell.length_a   1.000
_cell.length_b   1.000
_cell.length_c   1.000
_cell.angle_alpha   90.00
_cell.angle_beta   90.00
_cell.angle_gamma   90.00
#
_symmetry.space_group_name_H-M   'P 1'
#
loop_
_entity.id
_entity.type
_entity.pdbx_description
1 polymer ?
#
loop_
_entity_poly.entity_id
_entity_poly.type
_entity_poly.pdbx_seq_one_letter_code
_entity_poly.pdbx_strand_id
1 'polypeptide(L)'
;MRWPVKLKGYMTVQVWEDGPCKGWYDKKRLDDGTGYQCKDTINNVGYLAKTKVLTLYIEQEEMKKLPIGGLWEGKVKLHFSYPATDYQADIKLNVLDPNHIDVFFPEFAHATPRVQLDLHPTGSVNGSNYAQDLTMLDMCLYDGFNGNAISYEIMLKDEGRPAAGRRDGYFSIYRQGRDHHRRGRTH
;
A
#
# COMPACT_ATOMS: atom_id res chain seq x y z
N MET A 1 -2.71 14.01 0.31
CA MET A 1 -3.47 13.81 -0.95
C MET A 1 -4.94 13.55 -0.59
N ARG A 2 -5.90 13.79 -1.50
CA ARG A 2 -7.31 13.38 -1.34
C ARG A 2 -7.74 12.62 -2.59
N TRP A 3 -8.49 11.54 -2.41
CA TRP A 3 -9.01 10.73 -3.52
C TRP A 3 -10.48 10.39 -3.26
N PRO A 4 -11.40 10.64 -4.22
CA PRO A 4 -12.80 10.29 -4.05
C PRO A 4 -12.98 8.77 -4.18
N VAL A 5 -13.73 8.17 -3.26
CA VAL A 5 -14.12 6.76 -3.27
C VAL A 5 -15.64 6.66 -3.25
N LYS A 6 -16.21 5.82 -4.11
CA LYS A 6 -17.66 5.59 -4.09
C LYS A 6 -18.01 4.55 -3.03
N LEU A 7 -18.83 4.97 -2.08
CA LEU A 7 -19.48 4.08 -1.14
C LEU A 7 -20.87 3.73 -1.67
N LYS A 8 -21.22 2.44 -1.65
CA LYS A 8 -22.57 1.98 -1.96
C LYS A 8 -23.26 1.56 -0.67
N GLY A 9 -24.58 1.56 -0.69
CA GLY A 9 -25.36 1.10 0.44
C GLY A 9 -26.81 0.87 0.13
N TYR A 10 -27.48 0.22 1.07
CA TYR A 10 -28.91 -0.06 1.04
C TYR A 10 -29.44 -0.25 2.46
N MET A 11 -30.76 -0.25 2.59
CA MET A 11 -31.45 -0.61 3.82
C MET A 11 -32.18 -1.93 3.62
N THR A 12 -32.12 -2.83 4.59
CA THR A 12 -33.03 -3.97 4.67
C THR A 12 -34.10 -3.65 5.71
N VAL A 13 -35.37 -3.64 5.32
CA VAL A 13 -36.50 -3.40 6.22
C VAL A 13 -37.18 -4.72 6.56
N GLN A 14 -37.60 -4.91 7.81
CA GLN A 14 -38.16 -6.18 8.26
C GLN A 14 -39.34 -6.01 9.23
N VAL A 15 -40.32 -6.89 9.10
CA VAL A 15 -41.44 -7.07 10.03
C VAL A 15 -41.10 -8.20 11.01
N TRP A 16 -40.99 -7.85 12.29
CA TRP A 16 -40.68 -8.80 13.38
C TRP A 16 -41.90 -9.16 14.23
N GLU A 17 -42.97 -8.38 14.11
CA GLU A 17 -44.19 -8.57 14.89
C GLU A 17 -44.86 -9.89 14.53
N ASP A 18 -45.42 -10.55 15.54
CA ASP A 18 -46.19 -11.77 15.35
C ASP A 18 -47.43 -11.48 14.51
N GLY A 19 -47.64 -12.29 13.47
CA GLY A 19 -48.74 -12.11 12.53
C GLY A 19 -48.43 -12.62 11.12
N PRO A 20 -49.33 -12.38 10.16
CA PRO A 20 -49.24 -12.86 8.78
C PRO A 20 -47.96 -12.45 8.04
N CYS A 21 -47.35 -11.33 8.44
CA CYS A 21 -46.16 -10.76 7.82
C CYS A 21 -44.87 -11.00 8.63
N LYS A 22 -44.90 -11.84 9.68
CA LYS A 22 -43.70 -12.12 10.48
C LYS A 22 -42.58 -12.69 9.60
N GLY A 23 -41.40 -12.06 9.65
CA GLY A 23 -40.24 -12.47 8.88
C GLY A 23 -40.19 -11.91 7.46
N TRP A 24 -41.19 -11.14 7.02
CA TRP A 24 -41.11 -10.41 5.76
C TRP A 24 -39.97 -9.39 5.80
N TYR A 25 -39.23 -9.31 4.70
CA TYR A 25 -38.19 -8.30 4.50
C TYR A 25 -38.18 -7.78 3.07
N ASP A 26 -37.64 -6.57 2.89
CA ASP A 26 -37.39 -5.98 1.59
C ASP A 26 -36.10 -5.16 1.60
N LYS A 27 -35.43 -5.09 0.44
CA LYS A 27 -34.19 -4.34 0.25
C LYS A 27 -34.49 -3.03 -0.46
N LYS A 28 -34.27 -1.92 0.23
CA LYS A 28 -34.53 -0.57 -0.26
C LYS A 28 -33.25 0.20 -0.52
N ARG A 29 -33.30 1.14 -1.46
CA ARG A 29 -32.25 2.14 -1.62
C ARG A 29 -32.22 3.07 -0.40
N LEU A 30 -31.08 3.70 -0.15
CA LEU A 30 -30.94 4.62 1.00
C LEU A 30 -31.84 5.85 0.90
N ASP A 31 -32.14 6.28 -0.33
CA ASP A 31 -32.98 7.43 -0.66
C ASP A 31 -34.47 7.07 -0.86
N ASP A 32 -34.84 5.81 -0.68
CA ASP A 32 -36.23 5.37 -0.81
C ASP A 32 -37.00 5.58 0.51
N GLY A 33 -37.85 6.61 0.50
CA GLY A 33 -38.75 6.97 1.60
C GLY A 33 -40.11 6.26 1.56
N THR A 34 -40.35 5.33 0.63
CA THR A 34 -41.67 4.73 0.39
C THR A 34 -41.74 3.25 0.76
N GLY A 35 -42.92 2.80 1.20
CA GLY A 35 -43.29 1.38 1.17
C GLY A 35 -42.55 0.47 2.17
N TYR A 36 -42.51 0.83 3.45
CA TYR A 36 -42.05 -0.07 4.52
C TYR A 36 -43.19 -0.95 5.03
N GLN A 37 -43.97 -1.59 4.15
CA GLN A 37 -45.10 -2.41 4.61
C GLN A 37 -45.29 -3.69 3.81
N CYS A 38 -45.60 -4.76 4.54
CA CYS A 38 -46.14 -6.00 4.00
C CYS A 38 -47.66 -5.89 3.97
N LYS A 39 -48.31 -6.25 2.86
CA LYS A 39 -49.78 -6.29 2.77
C LYS A 39 -50.25 -7.74 2.91
N ASP A 40 -51.10 -7.99 3.90
CA ASP A 40 -51.88 -9.20 3.97
C ASP A 40 -53.05 -9.08 2.98
N THR A 41 -53.00 -9.86 1.90
CA THR A 41 -54.03 -9.84 0.84
C THR A 41 -55.35 -10.46 1.28
N ILE A 42 -55.36 -11.25 2.35
CA ILE A 42 -56.56 -11.92 2.86
C ILE A 42 -57.41 -10.94 3.67
N ASN A 43 -56.77 -10.19 4.58
CA ASN A 43 -57.45 -9.25 5.47
C ASN A 43 -57.37 -7.79 5.02
N ASN A 44 -56.64 -7.51 3.92
CA ASN A 44 -56.36 -6.16 3.40
C ASN A 44 -55.73 -5.23 4.45
N VAL A 45 -54.86 -5.78 5.31
CA VAL A 45 -54.14 -5.07 6.38
C VAL A 45 -52.67 -4.88 6.00
N GLY A 46 -52.14 -3.68 6.25
CA GLY A 46 -50.71 -3.37 6.09
C GLY A 46 -49.95 -3.49 7.41
N TYR A 47 -48.84 -4.23 7.41
CA TYR A 47 -47.92 -4.38 8.54
C TYR A 47 -46.64 -3.59 8.27
N LEU A 48 -46.36 -2.59 9.10
CA LEU A 48 -45.18 -1.73 8.96
C LEU A 48 -43.91 -2.46 9.41
N ALA A 49 -42.86 -2.37 8.59
CA ALA A 49 -41.52 -2.79 8.97
C ALA A 49 -40.93 -1.78 9.96
N LYS A 50 -40.79 -2.20 11.21
CA LYS A 50 -40.23 -1.38 12.30
C LYS A 50 -38.71 -1.46 12.39
N THR A 51 -38.10 -2.50 11.83
CA THR A 51 -36.65 -2.69 11.83
C THR A 51 -36.08 -2.25 10.49
N LYS A 52 -35.03 -1.43 10.53
CA LYS A 52 -34.26 -0.99 9.35
C LYS A 52 -32.78 -1.25 9.60
N VAL A 53 -32.18 -2.12 8.80
CA VAL A 53 -30.74 -2.45 8.86
C VAL A 53 -30.02 -1.70 7.75
N LEU A 54 -29.12 -0.80 8.11
CA LEU A 54 -28.26 -0.09 7.17
C LEU A 54 -27.05 -0.95 6.79
N THR A 55 -26.78 -1.09 5.49
CA THR A 55 -25.54 -1.69 4.99
C THR A 55 -24.81 -0.68 4.10
N LEU A 56 -23.53 -0.48 4.39
CA LEU A 56 -22.60 0.31 3.58
C LEU A 56 -21.42 -0.58 3.18
N TYR A 57 -20.98 -0.48 1.93
CA TYR A 57 -19.85 -1.24 1.43
C TYR A 57 -19.10 -0.46 0.34
N ILE A 58 -17.80 -0.72 0.26
CA ILE A 58 -16.94 -0.24 -0.82
C ILE A 58 -16.72 -1.42 -1.76
N GLU A 59 -16.92 -1.21 -3.06
CA GLU A 59 -16.66 -2.25 -4.05
C GLU A 59 -15.16 -2.42 -4.30
N GLN A 60 -14.73 -3.65 -4.61
CA GLN A 60 -13.33 -3.93 -4.89
C GLN A 60 -12.76 -3.10 -6.05
N GLU A 61 -13.58 -2.80 -7.06
CA GLU A 61 -13.19 -1.97 -8.20
C GLU A 61 -12.92 -0.51 -7.80
N GLU A 62 -13.50 -0.02 -6.70
CA GLU A 62 -13.15 1.30 -6.15
C GLU A 62 -11.80 1.28 -5.42
N MET A 63 -11.47 0.17 -4.75
CA MET A 63 -10.17 0.00 -4.08
C MET A 63 -9.00 0.02 -5.07
N LYS A 64 -9.17 -0.54 -6.28
CA LYS A 64 -8.16 -0.52 -7.35
C LYS A 64 -7.90 0.87 -7.93
N LYS A 65 -8.77 1.85 -7.69
CA LYS A 65 -8.61 3.22 -8.20
C LYS A 65 -7.73 4.08 -7.33
N LEU A 66 -7.37 3.63 -6.12
CA LEU A 66 -6.47 4.39 -5.27
C LEU A 66 -5.12 4.53 -5.97
N PRO A 67 -4.57 5.75 -6.07
CA PRO A 67 -3.43 6.02 -6.94
C PRO A 67 -2.11 5.50 -6.37
N ILE A 68 -2.03 5.33 -5.05
CA ILE A 68 -0.84 4.88 -4.33
C ILE A 68 -1.24 4.04 -3.11
N GLY A 69 -0.35 3.16 -2.67
CA GLY A 69 -0.45 2.54 -1.35
C GLY A 69 -0.30 3.56 -0.21
N GLY A 70 -0.80 3.22 0.97
CA GLY A 70 -0.72 4.01 2.19
C GLY A 70 -1.93 3.82 3.11
N LEU A 71 -1.96 4.63 4.17
CA LEU A 71 -3.12 4.78 5.05
C LEU A 71 -4.09 5.81 4.49
N TRP A 72 -5.29 5.37 4.14
CA TRP A 72 -6.37 6.24 3.67
C TRP A 72 -7.45 6.38 4.74
N GLU A 73 -7.70 7.60 5.19
CA GLU A 73 -8.71 7.91 6.21
C GLU A 73 -9.89 8.67 5.61
N GLY A 74 -11.09 8.29 6.00
CA GLY A 74 -12.34 8.92 5.57
C GLY A 74 -13.38 8.90 6.68
N LYS A 75 -14.41 9.72 6.52
CA LYS A 75 -15.54 9.77 7.46
C LYS A 75 -16.84 9.73 6.67
N VAL A 76 -17.72 8.81 7.02
CA VAL A 76 -19.08 8.76 6.52
C VAL A 76 -19.99 9.44 7.53
N LYS A 77 -20.87 10.31 7.03
CA LYS A 77 -21.95 10.92 7.80
C LYS A 77 -23.25 10.66 7.09
N LEU A 78 -24.23 10.11 7.80
CA LEU A 78 -25.57 9.88 7.31
C LEU A 78 -26.57 10.49 8.27
N HIS A 79 -27.58 11.14 7.73
CA HIS A 79 -28.70 11.69 8.49
C HIS A 79 -29.95 10.90 8.14
N PHE A 80 -30.58 10.27 9.12
CA PHE A 80 -31.91 9.68 8.96
C PHE A 80 -32.94 10.71 9.37
N SER A 81 -33.95 10.93 8.52
CA SER A 81 -35.05 11.85 8.85
C SER A 81 -36.06 11.23 9.83
N TYR A 82 -36.15 9.90 9.89
CA TYR A 82 -37.07 9.21 10.80
C TYR A 82 -36.57 7.79 11.18
N PRO A 83 -36.19 7.55 12.46
CA PRO A 83 -36.05 8.56 13.52
C PRO A 83 -34.94 9.58 13.17
N ALA A 84 -35.09 10.82 13.62
CA ALA A 84 -34.12 11.90 13.36
C ALA A 84 -32.79 11.57 14.08
N THR A 85 -31.82 11.01 13.36
CA THR A 85 -30.57 10.52 13.97
C THR A 85 -29.41 10.58 12.98
N ASP A 86 -28.27 11.07 13.47
CA ASP A 86 -27.02 11.10 12.72
C ASP A 86 -26.17 9.87 13.02
N TYR A 87 -25.73 9.20 11.96
CA TYR A 87 -24.75 8.13 12.02
C TYR A 87 -23.42 8.65 11.48
N GLN A 88 -22.35 8.37 12.23
CA GLN A 88 -21.00 8.68 11.82
C GLN A 88 -20.14 7.43 11.94
N ALA A 89 -19.32 7.18 10.93
CA ALA A 89 -18.35 6.09 10.93
C ALA A 89 -17.03 6.60 10.35
N ASP A 90 -15.95 6.39 11.08
CA ASP A 90 -14.60 6.58 10.57
C ASP A 90 -14.17 5.34 9.79
N ILE A 91 -13.57 5.55 8.62
CA ILE A 91 -13.05 4.51 7.73
C ILE A 91 -11.55 4.66 7.66
N LYS A 92 -10.82 3.57 7.90
CA LYS A 92 -9.38 3.46 7.67
C LYS A 92 -9.10 2.32 6.71
N LEU A 93 -8.42 2.61 5.61
CA LEU A 93 -8.01 1.62 4.61
C LEU A 93 -6.48 1.56 4.60
N ASN A 94 -5.93 0.40 4.93
CA ASN A 94 -4.50 0.12 4.79
C ASN A 94 -4.29 -0.55 3.44
N VAL A 95 -3.66 0.16 2.50
CA VAL A 95 -3.50 -0.30 1.11
C VAL A 95 -2.02 -0.44 0.81
N LEU A 96 -1.55 -1.66 0.56
CA LEU A 96 -0.18 -1.89 0.12
C LEU A 96 -0.13 -1.93 -1.40
N ASP A 97 0.85 -1.25 -1.99
CA ASP A 97 1.18 -1.34 -3.41
C ASP A 97 2.53 -2.06 -3.59
N PRO A 98 2.51 -3.40 -3.61
CA PRO A 98 3.74 -4.20 -3.62
C PRO A 98 4.54 -4.08 -4.92
N ASN A 99 3.92 -3.60 -6.00
CA ASN A 99 4.58 -3.48 -7.31
C ASN A 99 5.48 -2.24 -7.39
N HIS A 100 5.38 -1.32 -6.43
CA HIS A 100 6.14 -0.08 -6.38
C HIS A 100 7.03 0.02 -5.14
N ILE A 101 7.41 -1.14 -4.57
CA ILE A 101 8.48 -1.23 -3.56
C ILE A 101 9.81 -1.22 -4.32
N ASP A 102 10.60 -0.15 -4.17
CA ASP A 102 11.82 0.04 -4.98
C ASP A 102 12.87 0.94 -4.31
N VAL A 103 14.10 0.89 -4.83
CA VAL A 103 15.20 1.80 -4.50
C VAL A 103 15.43 2.74 -5.67
N PHE A 104 15.10 4.01 -5.49
CA PHE A 104 15.23 5.03 -6.53
C PHE A 104 16.52 5.83 -6.35
N PHE A 105 17.23 6.06 -7.46
CA PHE A 105 18.43 6.90 -7.49
C PHE A 105 18.15 8.18 -8.29
N PRO A 106 17.92 9.33 -7.63
CA PRO A 106 17.45 10.56 -8.30
C PRO A 106 18.32 11.03 -9.46
N GLU A 107 19.65 10.90 -9.33
CA GLU A 107 20.60 11.32 -10.36
C GLU A 107 20.57 10.42 -11.61
N PHE A 108 20.09 9.19 -11.47
CA PHE A 108 20.10 8.18 -12.55
C PHE A 108 18.72 7.90 -13.13
N ALA A 109 17.65 8.40 -12.50
CA ALA A 109 16.26 8.19 -12.90
C ALA A 109 15.94 6.70 -13.18
N HIS A 110 15.88 6.30 -14.45
CA HIS A 110 15.61 4.92 -14.89
C HIS A 110 16.83 4.19 -15.45
N ALA A 111 18.00 4.82 -15.47
CA ALA A 111 19.24 4.21 -15.94
C ALA A 111 19.87 3.33 -14.84
N THR A 112 20.66 2.33 -15.25
CA THR A 112 21.50 1.59 -14.30
C THR A 112 22.50 2.55 -13.65
N PRO A 113 22.48 2.72 -12.31
CA PRO A 113 23.35 3.67 -11.64
C PRO A 113 24.82 3.24 -11.80
N ARG A 114 25.67 4.19 -12.19
CA ARG A 114 27.12 4.01 -12.33
C ARG A 114 27.81 5.19 -11.68
N VAL A 115 28.54 4.93 -10.60
CA VAL A 115 29.27 5.93 -9.84
C VAL A 115 30.75 5.72 -10.05
N GLN A 116 31.46 6.78 -10.43
CA GLN A 116 32.92 6.79 -10.48
C GLN A 116 33.44 7.16 -9.09
N LEU A 117 34.45 6.44 -8.59
CA LEU A 117 35.04 6.72 -7.28
C LEU A 117 35.96 7.96 -7.26
N ASP A 118 36.19 8.55 -8.43
CA ASP A 118 37.03 9.72 -8.66
C ASP A 118 38.36 9.69 -7.90
N LEU A 119 39.03 8.53 -7.87
CA LEU A 119 40.24 8.35 -7.07
C LEU A 119 41.38 9.29 -7.53
N HIS A 120 41.81 10.16 -6.62
CA HIS A 120 42.99 11.01 -6.82
C HIS A 120 44.18 10.52 -5.98
N PRO A 121 45.41 10.49 -6.52
CA PRO A 121 46.61 10.14 -5.75
C PRO A 121 46.81 11.10 -4.57
N THR A 122 46.96 10.54 -3.37
CA THR A 122 47.25 11.26 -2.14
C THR A 122 48.70 10.96 -1.73
N GLY A 123 49.65 11.68 -2.32
CA GLY A 123 51.07 11.42 -2.07
C GLY A 123 52.02 12.44 -2.71
N SER A 124 53.19 12.60 -2.09
CA SER A 124 54.35 13.21 -2.75
C SER A 124 54.94 12.24 -3.77
N VAL A 125 55.50 12.76 -4.87
CA VAL A 125 56.14 12.02 -5.99
C VAL A 125 57.13 10.93 -5.54
N ASN A 126 57.60 10.95 -4.28
CA ASN A 126 58.64 10.07 -3.77
C ASN A 126 58.24 9.16 -2.59
N GLY A 127 56.96 8.92 -2.25
CA GLY A 127 56.70 8.07 -1.07
C GLY A 127 55.31 7.52 -0.74
N SER A 128 54.25 7.80 -1.51
CA SER A 128 52.92 7.26 -1.22
C SER A 128 52.20 6.85 -2.50
N ASN A 129 51.82 5.57 -2.60
CA ASN A 129 51.01 5.02 -3.69
C ASN A 129 49.51 4.96 -3.31
N TYR A 130 49.08 5.78 -2.35
CA TYR A 130 47.67 5.83 -1.95
C TYR A 130 46.89 6.72 -2.91
N ALA A 131 45.66 6.31 -3.20
CA ALA A 131 44.67 7.14 -3.87
C ALA A 131 43.38 7.07 -3.05
N GLN A 132 42.75 8.22 -2.83
CA GLN A 132 41.56 8.35 -2.00
C GLN A 132 40.70 9.47 -2.54
N ASP A 133 39.39 9.24 -2.56
CA ASP A 133 38.39 10.29 -2.75
C ASP A 133 37.06 9.87 -2.10
N LEU A 134 36.08 10.76 -2.13
CA LEU A 134 34.71 10.56 -1.67
C LEU A 134 33.73 10.92 -2.79
N THR A 135 32.97 9.91 -3.24
CA THR A 135 31.83 10.12 -4.12
C THR A 135 30.55 9.70 -3.40
N MET A 136 29.53 10.56 -3.45
CA MET A 136 28.22 10.28 -2.84
C MET A 136 27.23 9.72 -3.85
N LEU A 137 26.27 8.95 -3.36
CA LEU A 137 25.15 8.41 -4.14
C LEU A 137 23.87 8.61 -3.34
N ASP A 138 22.98 9.45 -3.85
CA ASP A 138 21.68 9.68 -3.23
C ASP A 138 20.69 8.58 -3.61
N MET A 139 19.93 8.10 -2.62
CA MET A 139 18.88 7.09 -2.80
C MET A 139 17.61 7.43 -2.03
N CYS A 140 16.47 7.01 -2.55
CA CYS A 140 15.17 7.07 -1.90
C CYS A 140 14.56 5.67 -1.86
N LEU A 141 14.13 5.23 -0.68
CA LEU A 141 13.49 3.94 -0.49
C LEU A 141 11.97 4.12 -0.54
N TYR A 142 11.34 3.41 -1.46
CA TYR A 142 9.88 3.39 -1.59
C TYR A 142 9.35 2.08 -1.02
N ASP A 143 8.47 2.17 -0.02
CA ASP A 143 7.88 1.03 0.69
C ASP A 143 6.57 0.52 0.08
N GLY A 144 6.09 1.15 -1.00
CA GLY A 144 4.75 0.88 -1.54
C GLY A 144 3.61 1.19 -0.56
N PHE A 145 3.90 1.90 0.54
CA PHE A 145 2.95 2.20 1.62
C PHE A 145 3.02 3.68 2.06
N ASN A 146 3.54 4.53 1.18
CA ASN A 146 3.65 5.98 1.37
C ASN A 146 4.38 6.35 2.68
N GLY A 147 5.47 5.64 2.97
CA GLY A 147 6.33 5.87 4.13
C GLY A 147 5.72 5.46 5.47
N ASN A 148 4.65 4.65 5.47
CA ASN A 148 4.02 4.15 6.69
C ASN A 148 4.61 2.81 7.17
N ALA A 149 5.61 2.26 6.47
CA ALA A 149 6.35 1.09 6.97
C ALA A 149 7.07 1.41 8.29
N ILE A 150 7.00 0.48 9.24
CA ILE A 150 7.61 0.63 10.57
C ILE A 150 9.13 0.38 10.58
N SER A 151 9.63 -0.39 9.61
CA SER A 151 11.06 -0.73 9.51
C SER A 151 11.43 -1.11 8.09
N TYR A 152 12.70 -0.93 7.75
CA TYR A 152 13.30 -1.32 6.48
C TYR A 152 14.49 -2.24 6.77
N GLU A 153 14.63 -3.29 5.96
CA GLU A 153 15.82 -4.13 5.96
C GLU A 153 16.55 -3.92 4.63
N ILE A 154 17.84 -3.55 4.71
CA ILE A 154 18.67 -3.25 3.54
C ILE A 154 19.94 -4.07 3.64
N MET A 155 20.29 -4.75 2.56
CA MET A 155 21.55 -5.47 2.43
C MET A 155 22.38 -4.87 1.31
N LEU A 156 23.57 -4.37 1.64
CA LEU A 156 24.58 -3.97 0.68
C LEU A 156 25.57 -5.13 0.50
N LYS A 157 25.79 -5.55 -0.74
CA LYS A 157 26.67 -6.68 -1.07
C LYS A 157 27.44 -6.42 -2.36
N ASP A 158 28.71 -6.77 -2.38
CA ASP A 158 29.50 -6.81 -3.62
C ASP A 158 29.33 -8.16 -4.36
N GLU A 159 30.07 -8.34 -5.44
CA GLU A 159 30.05 -9.59 -6.22
C GLU A 159 30.55 -10.82 -5.44
N GLY A 160 31.04 -10.66 -4.20
CA GLY A 160 31.50 -11.73 -3.33
C GLY A 160 32.84 -12.35 -3.75
N ARG A 161 33.50 -11.81 -4.77
CA ARG A 161 34.76 -12.35 -5.29
C ARG A 161 35.88 -12.21 -4.24
N PRO A 162 36.81 -13.17 -4.15
CA PRO A 162 37.95 -13.03 -3.27
C PRO A 162 38.88 -11.92 -3.77
N ALA A 163 39.36 -11.08 -2.86
CA ALA A 163 40.43 -10.12 -3.11
C ALA A 163 41.52 -10.31 -2.05
N ALA A 164 42.78 -10.28 -2.47
CA ALA A 164 43.90 -10.48 -1.56
C ALA A 164 43.89 -9.40 -0.47
N GLY A 165 43.95 -9.82 0.80
CA GLY A 165 43.92 -8.91 1.94
C GLY A 165 42.55 -8.32 2.27
N ARG A 166 41.46 -8.73 1.59
CA ARG A 166 40.10 -8.31 1.94
C ARG A 166 39.70 -8.89 3.30
N ARG A 167 39.22 -8.02 4.19
CA ARG A 167 38.62 -8.39 5.48
C ARG A 167 37.12 -8.62 5.34
N ASP A 168 36.53 -9.36 6.27
CA ASP A 168 35.08 -9.54 6.31
C ASP A 168 34.36 -8.20 6.51
N GLY A 169 33.26 -8.00 5.78
CA GLY A 169 32.49 -6.76 5.76
C GLY A 169 33.02 -5.66 4.83
N TYR A 170 34.16 -5.87 4.16
CA TYR A 170 34.72 -4.90 3.21
C TYR A 170 34.28 -5.20 1.77
N PHE A 171 34.09 -4.13 1.00
CA PHE A 171 33.78 -4.17 -0.43
C PHE A 171 35.07 -4.16 -1.26
N SER A 172 35.03 -4.72 -2.46
CA SER A 172 36.17 -4.71 -3.39
C SER A 172 35.77 -4.35 -4.81
N ILE A 173 36.62 -3.56 -5.47
CA ILE A 173 36.55 -3.24 -6.90
C ILE A 173 37.62 -4.02 -7.66
N TYR A 174 37.31 -4.44 -8.88
CA TYR A 174 38.20 -5.26 -9.70
C TYR A 174 38.58 -4.54 -10.99
N ARG A 175 39.85 -4.65 -11.36
CA ARG A 175 40.30 -4.21 -12.68
C ARG A 175 39.68 -5.09 -13.75
N GLN A 176 38.93 -4.49 -14.67
CA GLN A 176 38.37 -5.19 -15.83
C GLN A 176 39.51 -5.65 -16.77
N GLY A 177 39.40 -6.87 -17.32
CA GLY A 177 40.34 -7.41 -18.31
C GLY A 177 41.59 -8.12 -17.77
N ARG A 178 41.65 -8.54 -16.50
CA ARG A 178 42.67 -9.52 -16.05
C ARG A 178 42.23 -10.95 -16.40
N ASP A 179 43.05 -11.64 -17.18
CA ASP A 179 42.87 -13.05 -17.53
C ASP A 179 42.84 -13.95 -16.29
N HIS A 180 41.85 -14.85 -16.29
CA HIS A 180 41.64 -15.84 -15.24
C HIS A 180 42.64 -16.99 -15.37
N HIS A 181 43.79 -16.93 -14.69
CA HIS A 181 44.51 -18.16 -14.37
C HIS A 181 43.84 -18.85 -13.18
N ARG A 182 42.87 -19.72 -13.49
CA ARG A 182 42.39 -20.79 -12.61
C ARG A 182 43.58 -21.70 -12.29
N ARG A 183 44.25 -21.50 -11.15
CA ARG A 183 45.09 -22.56 -10.56
C ARG A 183 44.16 -23.54 -9.85
N GLY A 184 43.62 -24.49 -10.61
CA GLY A 184 43.14 -25.74 -10.05
C GLY A 184 44.33 -26.45 -9.40
N ARG A 185 44.24 -26.70 -8.09
CA ARG A 185 45.12 -27.65 -7.41
C ARG A 185 44.64 -29.05 -7.75
N THR A 186 45.38 -29.74 -8.60
CA THR A 186 45.50 -31.19 -8.60
C THR A 186 46.72 -31.56 -7.77
N HIS A 187 46.46 -32.16 -6.61
CA HIS A 187 47.14 -33.32 -5.99
C HIS A 187 46.81 -33.34 -4.50
#